data_AF-B0WZM2-F1
#
_entry.id   AF-B0WZM2-F1
#
_cell.length_a   1.000
_cell.length_b   1.000
_cell.length_c   1.000
_cell.angle_alpha   90.00
_cell.angle_beta   90.00
_cell.angle_gamma   90.00
#
_symmetry.space_group_name_H-M   'P 1'
#
loop_
_entity.id
_entity.type
_entity.pdbx_description
1 polymer ?
#
loop_
_entity_poly.entity_id
_entity_poly.type
_entity_poly.pdbx_seq_one_letter_code
_entity_poly.pdbx_strand_id
1 'polypeptide(L)'
;MARTSKVVPFGESQYGPLQLQRKTFRIIGYYPGDSGFLHWAMVGVFVFHYWFQIQLSYWEIRYGWIKMREGDVLAALEGICPTPSRIDAILKCLILIGERKKLKVLLDKLVELHDQGKASEKSIYQWANYWGHQFTKFELTFFIMTCIFFCLLPMATMIYHAVVAPDEPRIYLLPALVALPYNYAYSPVFEFTFLLLAFITFTPCFMLTK
;
A
#
# COMPACT_ATOMS: atom_id res chain seq x y z
N MET A 1 -47.33 4.81 7.57
CA MET A 1 -46.82 4.37 6.26
C MET A 1 -45.42 3.80 6.45
N ALA A 2 -45.24 2.51 6.24
CA ALA A 2 -43.91 1.90 6.23
C ALA A 2 -43.12 2.48 5.05
N ARG A 3 -42.06 3.25 5.33
CA ARG A 3 -41.09 3.62 4.29
C ARG A 3 -40.43 2.32 3.84
N THR A 4 -40.84 1.79 2.70
CA THR A 4 -40.05 0.81 1.97
C THR A 4 -38.75 1.49 1.56
N SER A 5 -37.74 1.35 2.41
CA SER A 5 -36.35 1.71 2.13
C SER A 5 -35.93 0.93 0.89
N LYS A 6 -36.06 1.55 -0.29
CA LYS A 6 -35.30 1.12 -1.45
C LYS A 6 -33.87 1.47 -1.11
N VAL A 7 -33.13 0.49 -0.60
CA VAL A 7 -31.68 0.60 -0.40
C VAL A 7 -31.10 0.96 -1.74
N VAL A 8 -30.69 2.22 -1.89
CA VAL A 8 -29.99 2.69 -3.09
C VAL A 8 -28.69 1.89 -3.14
N PRO A 9 -28.43 1.14 -4.22
CA PRO A 9 -27.20 0.37 -4.31
C PRO A 9 -26.02 1.32 -4.16
N PHE A 10 -25.01 0.92 -3.39
CA PHE A 10 -23.80 1.69 -3.06
C PHE A 10 -23.14 2.37 -4.29
N GLY A 11 -23.40 1.89 -5.50
CA GLY A 11 -23.14 2.58 -6.79
C GLY A 11 -23.53 4.05 -6.86
N GLU A 12 -24.57 4.49 -6.14
CA GLU A 12 -25.23 5.78 -6.34
C GLU A 12 -25.23 6.68 -5.08
N SER A 13 -24.53 6.29 -4.01
CA SER A 13 -24.47 7.05 -2.74
C SER A 13 -23.70 8.37 -2.88
N GLN A 14 -24.21 9.46 -2.28
CA GLN A 14 -23.54 10.77 -2.18
C GLN A 14 -22.54 10.89 -1.01
N TYR A 15 -22.27 9.81 -0.28
CA TYR A 15 -21.37 9.83 0.88
C TYR A 15 -19.89 9.95 0.46
N GLY A 16 -19.39 11.18 0.41
CA GLY A 16 -18.05 11.54 -0.10
C GLY A 16 -16.86 10.69 0.40
N PRO A 17 -16.73 10.39 1.71
CA PRO A 17 -15.61 9.58 2.21
C PRO A 17 -15.58 8.17 1.64
N LEU A 18 -16.75 7.53 1.56
CA LEU A 18 -16.84 6.19 0.99
C LEU A 18 -16.62 6.20 -0.52
N GLN A 19 -16.87 7.30 -1.21
CA GLN A 19 -16.53 7.39 -2.64
C GLN A 19 -15.02 7.40 -2.87
N LEU A 20 -14.26 8.19 -2.10
CA LEU A 20 -12.79 8.20 -2.21
C LEU A 20 -12.20 6.87 -1.76
N GLN A 21 -12.63 6.37 -0.60
CA GLN A 21 -12.19 5.06 -0.09
C GLN A 21 -12.57 3.95 -1.07
N ARG A 22 -13.78 3.94 -1.64
CA ARG A 22 -14.19 3.01 -2.70
C ARG A 22 -13.27 3.10 -3.90
N LYS A 23 -12.97 4.31 -4.39
CA LYS A 23 -12.07 4.50 -5.52
C LYS A 23 -10.70 3.90 -5.20
N THR A 24 -10.15 4.20 -4.03
CA THR A 24 -8.89 3.62 -3.54
C THR A 24 -8.96 2.10 -3.45
N PHE A 25 -10.02 1.55 -2.83
CA PHE A 25 -10.29 0.12 -2.70
C PHE A 25 -10.36 -0.58 -4.07
N ARG A 26 -11.02 0.04 -5.06
CA ARG A 26 -11.08 -0.45 -6.44
C ARG A 26 -9.74 -0.35 -7.18
N ILE A 27 -8.96 0.69 -6.95
CA ILE A 27 -7.61 0.87 -7.50
C ILE A 27 -6.69 -0.23 -6.97
N ILE A 28 -6.77 -0.51 -5.68
CA ILE A 28 -6.11 -1.66 -5.08
C ILE A 28 -6.86 -2.98 -5.37
N GLY A 29 -7.76 -3.03 -6.35
CA GLY A 29 -8.33 -4.29 -6.80
C GLY A 29 -9.34 -4.99 -5.89
N TYR A 30 -9.63 -4.42 -4.72
CA TYR A 30 -10.47 -5.03 -3.70
C TYR A 30 -11.63 -4.10 -3.34
N TYR A 31 -12.84 -4.43 -3.80
CA TYR A 31 -14.06 -3.80 -3.29
C TYR A 31 -15.07 -4.83 -2.79
N PRO A 32 -15.65 -4.66 -1.58
CA PRO A 32 -16.69 -5.55 -1.04
C PRO A 32 -17.98 -5.45 -1.86
N GLY A 33 -18.17 -6.36 -2.82
CA GLY A 33 -19.37 -6.39 -3.66
C GLY A 33 -19.13 -6.54 -5.16
N ASP A 34 -17.92 -6.29 -5.66
CA ASP A 34 -17.59 -6.50 -7.08
C ASP A 34 -17.37 -8.01 -7.34
N SER A 35 -18.12 -8.66 -8.21
CA SER A 35 -18.04 -10.13 -8.42
C SER A 35 -17.60 -10.58 -9.82
N GLY A 36 -17.27 -9.63 -10.71
CA GLY A 36 -16.91 -9.91 -12.11
C GLY A 36 -15.48 -10.40 -12.32
N PHE A 37 -15.15 -10.76 -13.57
CA PHE A 37 -13.80 -11.19 -13.97
C PHE A 37 -12.69 -10.20 -13.54
N LEU A 38 -12.94 -8.89 -13.71
CA LEU A 38 -11.99 -7.85 -13.32
C LEU A 38 -11.66 -7.88 -11.82
N HIS A 39 -12.62 -8.24 -10.97
CA HIS A 39 -12.37 -8.39 -9.53
C HIS A 39 -11.41 -9.55 -9.26
N TRP A 40 -11.63 -10.71 -9.87
CA TRP A 40 -10.78 -11.88 -9.66
C TRP A 40 -9.38 -11.71 -10.26
N ALA A 41 -9.27 -11.06 -11.42
CA ALA A 41 -7.98 -10.70 -11.99
C ALA A 41 -7.17 -9.80 -11.03
N MET A 42 -7.84 -8.80 -10.44
CA MET A 42 -7.21 -7.90 -9.47
C MET A 42 -6.87 -8.57 -8.15
N VAL A 43 -7.71 -9.51 -7.66
CA VAL A 43 -7.35 -10.37 -6.52
C VAL A 43 -6.08 -11.16 -6.82
N GLY A 44 -5.93 -11.68 -8.05
CA GLY A 44 -4.70 -12.34 -8.50
C GLY A 44 -3.47 -11.43 -8.45
N VAL A 45 -3.58 -10.19 -8.94
CA VAL A 45 -2.51 -9.17 -8.83
C VAL A 45 -2.17 -8.89 -7.37
N PHE A 46 -3.18 -8.81 -6.50
CA PHE A 46 -3.01 -8.62 -5.07
C PHE A 46 -2.24 -9.78 -4.43
N VAL A 47 -2.68 -11.02 -4.67
CA VAL A 47 -2.01 -12.23 -4.16
C VAL A 47 -0.58 -12.29 -4.65
N PHE A 48 -0.34 -12.00 -5.93
CA PHE A 48 1.00 -11.93 -6.51
C PHE A 48 1.85 -10.88 -5.78
N HIS A 49 1.35 -9.65 -5.61
CA HIS A 49 2.09 -8.60 -4.92
C HIS A 49 2.41 -8.97 -3.47
N TYR A 50 1.45 -9.50 -2.71
CA TYR A 50 1.68 -9.94 -1.33
C TYR A 50 2.63 -11.12 -1.22
N TRP A 51 2.65 -12.01 -2.20
CA TRP A 51 3.68 -13.05 -2.28
C TRP A 51 5.08 -12.44 -2.36
N PHE A 52 5.29 -11.41 -3.18
CA PHE A 52 6.56 -10.71 -3.22
C PHE A 52 6.87 -9.95 -1.94
N GLN A 53 5.87 -9.38 -1.25
CA GLN A 53 6.05 -8.78 0.07
C GLN A 53 6.58 -9.80 1.10
N ILE A 54 6.06 -11.04 1.08
CA ILE A 54 6.55 -12.12 1.94
C ILE A 54 8.01 -12.46 1.62
N GLN A 55 8.34 -12.60 0.33
CA GLN A 55 9.72 -12.85 -0.09
C GLN A 55 10.65 -11.71 0.33
N LEU A 56 10.21 -10.46 0.17
CA LEU A 56 10.98 -9.28 0.55
C LEU A 56 11.25 -9.24 2.05
N SER A 57 10.22 -9.44 2.88
CA SER A 57 10.36 -9.57 4.34
C SER A 57 11.36 -10.66 4.74
N TYR A 58 11.36 -11.81 4.04
CA TYR A 58 12.35 -12.85 4.30
C TYR A 58 13.78 -12.35 4.03
N TRP A 59 14.02 -11.66 2.90
CA TRP A 59 15.35 -11.16 2.56
C TRP A 59 15.81 -9.97 3.41
N GLU A 60 14.89 -9.13 3.90
CA GLU A 60 15.13 -8.09 4.90
C GLU A 60 15.57 -8.71 6.25
N ILE A 61 14.86 -9.74 6.73
CA ILE A 61 15.25 -10.49 7.94
C ILE A 61 16.62 -11.14 7.77
N ARG A 62 16.90 -11.73 6.60
CA ARG A 62 18.20 -12.33 6.30
C ARG A 62 19.30 -11.28 6.32
N TYR A 63 19.07 -10.09 5.75
CA TYR A 63 20.00 -8.97 5.80
C TYR A 63 20.30 -8.56 7.25
N GLY A 64 19.26 -8.34 8.05
CA GLY A 64 19.43 -7.95 9.45
C GLY A 64 20.16 -9.02 10.27
N TRP A 65 19.88 -10.29 10.03
CA TRP A 65 20.58 -11.39 10.67
C TRP A 65 22.07 -11.44 10.33
N ILE A 66 22.43 -11.20 9.08
CA ILE A 66 23.83 -11.12 8.63
C ILE A 66 24.53 -9.95 9.34
N LYS A 67 23.93 -8.76 9.32
CA LYS A 67 24.50 -7.55 9.96
C LYS A 67 24.64 -7.69 11.47
N MET A 68 23.68 -8.33 12.13
CA MET A 68 23.76 -8.64 13.55
C MET A 68 24.96 -9.53 13.88
N ARG A 69 25.26 -10.53 13.02
CA ARG A 69 26.45 -11.39 13.18
C ARG A 69 27.76 -10.67 12.93
N GLU A 70 27.76 -9.67 12.06
CA GLU A 70 28.90 -8.79 11.78
C GLU A 70 29.15 -7.78 12.91
N GLY A 71 28.25 -7.69 13.90
CA GLY A 71 28.32 -6.73 15.01
C GLY A 71 27.73 -5.35 14.67
N ASP A 72 27.17 -5.18 13.47
CA ASP A 72 26.53 -3.94 13.03
C ASP A 72 25.03 -3.96 13.36
N VAL A 73 24.72 -3.68 14.63
CA VAL A 73 23.35 -3.71 15.16
C VAL A 73 22.48 -2.61 14.53
N LEU A 74 23.06 -1.44 14.23
CA LEU A 74 22.31 -0.33 13.65
C LEU A 74 21.82 -0.68 12.25
N ALA A 75 22.71 -1.15 11.37
CA ALA A 75 22.33 -1.58 10.03
C ALA A 75 21.36 -2.77 10.07
N ALA A 76 21.50 -3.67 11.07
CA ALA A 76 20.57 -4.77 11.25
C ALA A 76 19.15 -4.29 11.58
N LEU A 77 19.02 -3.32 12.48
CA LEU A 77 17.73 -2.73 12.85
C LEU A 77 17.11 -1.95 11.69
N GLU A 78 17.90 -1.14 10.99
CA GLU A 78 17.44 -0.42 9.79
C GLU A 78 16.90 -1.36 8.72
N GLY A 79 17.58 -2.50 8.51
CA GLY A 79 17.16 -3.51 7.53
C GLY A 79 15.87 -4.24 7.90
N ILE A 80 15.63 -4.50 9.19
CA ILE A 80 14.42 -5.22 9.66
C ILE A 80 13.25 -4.26 9.88
N CYS A 81 13.49 -2.96 10.09
CA CYS A 81 12.46 -1.96 10.41
C CYS A 81 11.23 -1.96 9.48
N PRO A 82 11.36 -2.15 8.15
CA PRO A 82 10.19 -2.21 7.26
C PRO A 82 9.34 -3.48 7.43
N THR A 83 9.93 -4.57 7.92
CA THR A 83 9.33 -5.90 7.93
C THR A 83 8.05 -5.98 8.79
N PRO A 84 7.99 -5.45 10.04
CA PRO A 84 6.75 -5.43 10.82
C PRO A 84 5.59 -4.74 10.11
N SER A 85 5.84 -3.62 9.43
CA SER A 85 4.83 -2.90 8.66
C SER A 85 4.32 -3.71 7.47
N ARG A 86 5.20 -4.46 6.79
CA ARG A 86 4.80 -5.38 5.71
C ARG A 86 3.94 -6.53 6.23
N ILE A 87 4.30 -7.12 7.37
CA ILE A 87 3.52 -8.20 8.01
C ILE A 87 2.14 -7.69 8.42
N ASP A 88 2.07 -6.51 9.05
CA ASP A 88 0.81 -5.86 9.40
C ASP A 88 -0.07 -5.62 8.16
N ALA A 89 0.51 -5.13 7.05
CA ALA A 89 -0.21 -4.94 5.80
C ALA A 89 -0.73 -6.27 5.21
N ILE A 90 0.06 -7.34 5.25
CA ILE A 90 -0.38 -8.69 4.84
C ILE A 90 -1.58 -9.15 5.69
N LEU A 91 -1.49 -9.02 7.02
CA LEU A 91 -2.55 -9.42 7.93
C LEU A 91 -3.85 -8.63 7.69
N LYS A 92 -3.74 -7.30 7.54
CA LYS A 92 -4.87 -6.44 7.20
C LYS A 92 -5.56 -6.90 5.91
N CYS A 93 -4.79 -7.26 4.88
CA CYS A 93 -5.37 -7.75 3.64
C CYS A 93 -6.01 -9.13 3.75
N LEU A 94 -5.42 -10.05 4.51
CA LEU A 94 -6.06 -11.35 4.79
C LEU A 94 -7.40 -11.16 5.51
N ILE A 95 -7.45 -10.27 6.50
CA ILE A 95 -8.68 -9.93 7.22
C ILE A 95 -9.70 -9.30 6.27
N LEU A 96 -9.30 -8.33 5.45
CA LEU A 96 -10.19 -7.72 4.46
C LEU A 96 -10.78 -8.78 3.51
N ILE A 97 -9.96 -9.69 2.98
CA ILE A 97 -10.44 -10.75 2.08
C ILE A 97 -11.38 -11.72 2.81
N GLY A 98 -11.00 -12.20 3.99
CA GLY A 98 -11.78 -13.16 4.77
C GLY A 98 -13.12 -12.59 5.26
N GLU A 99 -13.14 -11.33 5.67
CA GLU A 99 -14.31 -10.66 6.24
C GLU A 99 -15.09 -9.81 5.22
N ARG A 100 -14.83 -10.02 3.93
CA ARG A 100 -15.42 -9.25 2.82
C ARG A 100 -16.93 -9.10 2.90
N LYS A 101 -17.66 -10.18 3.23
CA LYS A 101 -19.13 -10.14 3.34
C LYS A 101 -19.59 -9.24 4.48
N LYS A 102 -18.95 -9.34 5.66
CA LYS A 102 -19.27 -8.51 6.83
C LYS A 102 -18.94 -7.04 6.55
N LEU A 103 -17.82 -6.79 5.89
CA LEU A 103 -17.42 -5.45 5.48
C LEU A 103 -18.44 -4.83 4.53
N LYS A 104 -18.92 -5.57 3.51
CA LYS A 104 -19.99 -5.09 2.63
C LYS A 104 -21.24 -4.69 3.42
N VAL A 105 -21.72 -5.56 4.31
CA VAL A 105 -22.91 -5.28 5.14
C VAL A 105 -22.72 -4.02 6.00
N LEU A 106 -21.53 -3.83 6.57
CA LEU A 106 -21.20 -2.63 7.34
C LEU A 106 -21.25 -1.37 6.47
N LEU A 107 -20.65 -1.41 5.28
CA LEU A 107 -20.61 -0.27 4.35
C LEU A 107 -22.01 0.10 3.86
N ASP A 108 -22.82 -0.89 3.49
CA ASP A 108 -24.21 -0.69 3.06
C ASP A 108 -25.03 -0.04 4.20
N LYS A 109 -24.83 -0.49 5.45
CA LYS A 109 -25.50 0.08 6.63
C LYS A 109 -25.05 1.51 6.94
N LEU A 110 -23.78 1.83 6.74
CA LEU A 110 -23.27 3.20 6.92
C LEU A 110 -23.88 4.17 5.92
N VAL A 111 -24.03 3.74 4.66
CA VAL A 111 -24.74 4.52 3.63
C VAL A 111 -26.20 4.70 4.01
N GLU A 112 -26.88 3.63 4.43
CA GLU A 112 -28.27 3.71 4.86
C GLU A 112 -28.46 4.70 6.02
N LEU A 113 -27.60 4.64 7.05
CA LEU A 113 -27.63 5.56 8.18
C LEU A 113 -27.38 7.00 7.76
N HIS A 114 -26.49 7.22 6.79
CA HIS A 114 -26.25 8.56 6.25
C HIS A 114 -27.47 9.10 5.49
N ASP A 115 -28.06 8.30 4.62
CA ASP A 115 -29.19 8.69 3.78
C ASP A 115 -30.48 8.89 4.60
N GLN A 116 -30.62 8.17 5.72
CA GLN A 116 -31.76 8.30 6.65
C GLN A 116 -31.54 9.34 7.77
N GLY A 117 -30.37 9.97 7.81
CA GLY A 117 -29.98 10.92 8.85
C GLY A 117 -30.98 12.07 9.03
N LYS A 118 -31.28 12.42 10.29
CA LYS A 118 -32.19 13.54 10.58
C LYS A 118 -31.54 14.87 10.18
N ALA A 119 -32.35 15.88 9.89
CA ALA A 119 -31.85 17.22 9.55
C ALA A 119 -30.91 17.80 10.64
N SER A 120 -31.14 17.46 11.90
CA SER A 120 -30.29 17.83 13.06
C SER A 120 -28.92 17.15 13.08
N GLU A 121 -28.76 16.01 12.41
CA GLU A 121 -27.52 15.22 12.38
C GLU A 121 -26.67 15.57 11.14
N LYS A 122 -27.21 16.35 10.22
CA LYS A 122 -26.57 16.72 8.95
C LYS A 122 -25.22 17.41 9.14
N SER A 123 -25.08 18.26 10.15
CA SER A 123 -23.80 18.93 10.49
C SER A 123 -22.73 17.93 10.94
N ILE A 124 -23.11 16.93 11.75
CA ILE A 124 -22.22 15.86 12.22
C ILE A 124 -21.75 15.02 11.03
N TYR A 125 -22.67 14.63 10.15
CA TYR A 125 -22.31 13.87 8.95
C TYR A 125 -21.43 14.66 7.99
N GLN A 126 -21.66 15.96 7.81
CA GLN A 126 -20.80 16.82 7.00
C GLN A 126 -19.39 16.94 7.60
N TRP A 127 -19.28 17.05 8.93
CA TRP A 127 -18.01 17.09 9.62
C TRP A 127 -17.24 15.77 9.52
N ALA A 128 -17.92 14.64 9.78
CA ALA A 128 -17.35 13.31 9.59
C ALA A 128 -16.92 13.09 8.14
N ASN A 129 -17.70 13.61 7.18
CA ASN A 129 -17.35 13.53 5.77
C ASN A 129 -16.10 14.32 5.42
N TYR A 130 -16.02 15.55 5.90
CA TYR A 130 -14.87 16.39 5.69
C TYR A 130 -13.60 15.74 6.23
N TRP A 131 -13.60 15.32 7.49
CA TRP A 131 -12.41 14.72 8.11
C TRP A 131 -12.05 13.37 7.51
N GLY A 132 -13.02 12.48 7.26
CA GLY A 132 -12.76 11.20 6.60
C GLY A 132 -12.09 11.37 5.24
N HIS A 133 -12.51 12.39 4.47
CA HIS A 133 -11.89 12.74 3.20
C HIS A 133 -10.48 13.31 3.36
N GLN A 134 -10.26 14.22 4.32
CA GLN A 134 -8.94 14.79 4.58
C GLN A 134 -7.93 13.74 5.06
N PHE A 135 -8.34 12.86 5.99
CA PHE A 135 -7.50 11.76 6.46
C PHE A 135 -7.11 10.82 5.32
N THR A 136 -8.08 10.38 4.51
CA THR A 136 -7.81 9.49 3.36
C THR A 136 -6.85 10.15 2.37
N LYS A 137 -7.00 11.45 2.10
CA LYS A 137 -6.07 12.21 1.23
C LYS A 137 -4.67 12.31 1.81
N PHE A 138 -4.58 12.62 3.11
CA PHE A 138 -3.32 12.72 3.83
C PHE A 138 -2.57 11.39 3.79
N GLU A 139 -3.23 10.28 4.14
CA GLU A 139 -2.63 8.94 4.12
C GLU A 139 -2.15 8.54 2.72
N LEU A 140 -2.97 8.80 1.68
CA LEU A 140 -2.59 8.48 0.30
C LEU A 140 -1.37 9.31 -0.15
N THR A 141 -1.35 10.59 0.20
CA THR A 141 -0.21 11.48 -0.14
C THR A 141 1.05 11.02 0.59
N PHE A 142 0.92 10.73 1.88
CA PHE A 142 2.04 10.26 2.70
C PHE A 142 2.59 8.94 2.16
N PHE A 143 1.72 7.98 1.84
CA PHE A 143 2.10 6.71 1.20
C PHE A 143 2.89 6.92 -0.10
N ILE A 144 2.39 7.76 -1.02
CA ILE A 144 3.07 8.04 -2.30
C ILE A 144 4.44 8.68 -2.05
N MET A 145 4.51 9.68 -1.17
CA MET A 145 5.76 10.36 -0.83
C MET A 145 6.77 9.38 -0.23
N THR A 146 6.36 8.57 0.74
CA THR A 146 7.21 7.52 1.34
C THR A 146 7.77 6.59 0.28
N CYS A 147 6.92 6.05 -0.61
CA CYS A 147 7.38 5.14 -1.66
C CYS A 147 8.37 5.82 -2.63
N ILE A 148 8.12 7.09 -3.00
CA ILE A 148 9.04 7.88 -3.82
C ILE A 148 10.38 8.06 -3.10
N PHE A 149 10.39 8.42 -1.81
CA PHE A 149 11.63 8.61 -1.05
C PHE A 149 12.44 7.32 -0.89
N PHE A 150 11.79 6.16 -0.75
CA PHE A 150 12.48 4.86 -0.75
C PHE A 150 13.28 4.60 -2.02
N CYS A 151 12.88 5.18 -3.17
CA CYS A 151 13.63 5.06 -4.42
C CYS A 151 14.58 6.25 -4.65
N LEU A 152 14.16 7.47 -4.35
CA LEU A 152 14.94 8.67 -4.62
C LEU A 152 16.19 8.76 -3.74
N LEU A 153 16.08 8.39 -2.46
CA LEU A 153 17.22 8.46 -1.52
C LEU A 153 18.41 7.61 -1.98
N PRO A 154 18.26 6.29 -2.26
CA PRO A 154 19.40 5.50 -2.74
C PRO A 154 19.94 6.02 -4.08
N MET A 155 19.09 6.49 -4.99
CA MET A 155 19.55 7.10 -6.24
C MET A 155 20.36 8.37 -6.02
N ALA A 156 19.87 9.29 -5.18
CA ALA A 156 20.55 10.53 -4.85
C ALA A 156 21.92 10.25 -4.20
N THR A 157 21.99 9.28 -3.28
CA THR A 157 23.24 8.86 -2.65
C THR A 157 24.23 8.27 -3.66
N MET A 158 23.77 7.40 -4.56
CA MET A 158 24.64 6.85 -5.62
C MET A 158 25.18 7.96 -6.56
N ILE A 159 24.33 8.92 -6.93
CA ILE A 159 24.73 10.06 -7.78
C ILE A 159 25.73 10.95 -7.03
N TYR A 160 25.45 11.28 -5.77
CA TYR A 160 26.33 12.10 -4.95
C TYR A 160 27.71 11.46 -4.81
N HIS A 161 27.77 10.15 -4.49
CA HIS A 161 29.02 9.41 -4.40
C HIS A 161 29.80 9.41 -5.72
N ALA A 162 29.12 9.18 -6.85
CA ALA A 162 29.75 9.22 -8.17
C ALA A 162 30.33 10.60 -8.54
N VAL A 163 29.77 11.69 -8.02
CA VAL A 163 30.25 13.06 -8.28
C VAL A 163 31.40 13.44 -7.35
N VAL A 164 31.30 13.08 -6.07
CA VAL A 164 32.26 13.53 -5.04
C VAL A 164 33.50 12.62 -4.96
N ALA A 165 33.36 11.34 -5.27
CA ALA A 165 34.44 10.36 -5.22
C ALA A 165 34.53 9.57 -6.54
N PRO A 166 34.91 10.22 -7.65
CA PRO A 166 34.88 9.60 -8.98
C PRO A 166 35.88 8.44 -9.16
N ASP A 167 36.94 8.42 -8.33
CA ASP A 167 37.97 7.37 -8.36
C ASP A 167 37.60 6.15 -7.49
N GLU A 168 36.53 6.24 -6.69
CA GLU A 168 36.06 5.12 -5.87
C GLU A 168 35.15 4.17 -6.67
N PRO A 169 35.11 2.87 -6.31
CA PRO A 169 34.19 1.93 -6.92
C PRO A 169 32.74 2.39 -6.78
N ARG A 170 31.99 2.29 -7.88
CA ARG A 170 30.56 2.64 -7.90
C ARG A 170 29.78 1.83 -6.86
N ILE A 171 29.05 2.53 -6.01
CA ILE A 171 28.12 1.90 -5.06
C ILE A 171 26.78 1.58 -5.73
N TYR A 172 26.15 0.49 -5.31
CA TYR A 172 24.85 0.02 -5.80
C TYR A 172 23.89 -0.11 -4.64
N LEU A 173 22.94 0.84 -4.53
CA LEU A 173 21.97 0.89 -3.45
C LEU A 173 20.58 0.54 -3.98
N LEU A 174 19.96 -0.45 -3.36
CA LEU A 174 18.59 -0.86 -3.64
C LEU A 174 17.58 -0.06 -2.80
N PRO A 175 16.29 0.01 -3.19
CA PRO A 175 15.23 0.67 -2.42
C PRO A 175 14.96 0.03 -1.05
N ALA A 176 15.37 -1.21 -0.85
CA ALA A 176 15.24 -1.95 0.40
C ALA A 176 16.58 -2.61 0.74
N LEU A 177 16.89 -2.67 2.04
CA LEU A 177 18.09 -3.34 2.56
C LEU A 177 17.83 -4.85 2.63
N VAL A 178 18.33 -5.57 1.63
CA VAL A 178 18.05 -7.00 1.44
C VAL A 178 19.31 -7.81 1.14
N ALA A 179 19.32 -9.06 1.58
CA ALA A 179 20.41 -9.99 1.32
C ALA A 179 20.01 -10.97 0.20
N LEU A 180 20.13 -10.56 -1.06
CA LEU A 180 19.74 -11.38 -2.20
C LEU A 180 20.70 -12.57 -2.42
N PRO A 181 20.23 -13.71 -2.96
CA PRO A 181 21.04 -14.90 -3.16
C PRO A 181 21.95 -14.81 -4.40
N TYR A 182 22.04 -13.65 -5.03
CA TYR A 182 22.86 -13.37 -6.20
C TYR A 182 23.51 -12.00 -6.05
N ASN A 183 24.65 -11.82 -6.70
CA ASN A 183 25.25 -10.50 -6.82
C ASN A 183 24.41 -9.65 -7.78
N TYR A 184 23.99 -8.47 -7.33
CA TYR A 184 23.21 -7.51 -8.13
C TYR A 184 24.03 -6.29 -8.56
N ALA A 185 25.29 -6.17 -8.12
CA ALA A 185 26.14 -4.99 -8.31
C ALA A 185 26.77 -4.92 -9.72
N TYR A 186 25.98 -5.17 -10.75
CA TYR A 186 26.37 -5.04 -12.15
C TYR A 186 25.14 -4.83 -13.03
N SER A 187 25.33 -4.09 -14.13
CA SER A 187 24.29 -3.86 -15.12
C SER A 187 24.15 -5.07 -16.06
N PRO A 188 22.93 -5.46 -16.49
CA PRO A 188 21.62 -4.83 -16.22
C PRO A 188 20.89 -5.38 -14.98
N VAL A 189 21.54 -6.25 -14.19
CA VAL A 189 20.89 -6.95 -13.07
C VAL A 189 20.52 -5.96 -11.97
N PHE A 190 21.35 -4.94 -11.71
CA PHE A 190 21.05 -3.88 -10.77
C PHE A 190 19.74 -3.17 -11.13
N GLU A 191 19.61 -2.69 -12.36
CA GLU A 191 18.47 -1.90 -12.83
C GLU A 191 17.18 -2.73 -12.77
N PHE A 192 17.25 -3.99 -13.19
CA PHE A 192 16.12 -4.90 -13.08
C PHE A 192 15.72 -5.16 -11.62
N THR A 193 16.69 -5.42 -10.75
CA THR A 193 16.46 -5.66 -9.31
C THR A 193 15.89 -4.41 -8.65
N PHE A 194 16.42 -3.23 -8.97
CA PHE A 194 15.96 -1.95 -8.47
C PHE A 194 14.50 -1.69 -8.87
N LEU A 195 14.17 -1.84 -10.15
CA LEU A 195 12.80 -1.66 -10.65
C LEU A 195 11.83 -2.67 -10.04
N LEU A 196 12.25 -3.93 -9.88
CA LEU A 196 11.45 -4.96 -9.25
C LEU A 196 11.19 -4.63 -7.78
N LEU A 197 12.21 -4.25 -7.00
CA LEU A 197 12.05 -3.88 -5.60
C LEU A 197 11.26 -2.58 -5.42
N ALA A 198 11.41 -1.62 -6.33
CA ALA A 198 10.55 -0.45 -6.38
C ALA A 198 9.09 -0.88 -6.61
N PHE A 199 8.82 -1.70 -7.63
CA PHE A 199 7.48 -2.21 -7.91
C PHE A 199 6.89 -3.03 -6.76
N ILE A 200 7.68 -3.81 -6.03
CA ILE A 200 7.20 -4.55 -4.86
C ILE A 200 6.97 -3.61 -3.68
N THR A 201 7.80 -2.57 -3.51
CA THR A 201 7.63 -1.62 -2.40
C THR A 201 6.42 -0.72 -2.60
N PHE A 202 6.12 -0.36 -3.85
CA PHE A 202 4.89 0.30 -4.23
C PHE A 202 3.77 -0.73 -4.33
N THR A 203 2.81 -0.74 -3.41
CA THR A 203 1.54 -1.46 -3.66
C THR A 203 1.03 -1.07 -5.04
N PRO A 204 0.65 -2.02 -5.91
CA PRO A 204 0.22 -1.71 -7.26
C PRO A 204 -0.98 -0.79 -7.22
N CYS A 205 -0.73 0.52 -7.35
CA CYS A 205 -1.73 1.52 -7.67
C CYS A 205 -2.01 1.41 -9.17
N PHE A 206 -2.43 0.22 -9.63
CA PHE A 206 -2.92 0.11 -10.99
C PHE A 206 -4.23 0.89 -11.06
N MET A 207 -4.29 1.85 -11.98
CA MET A 207 -5.45 2.70 -12.27
C MET A 207 -5.58 3.99 -11.44
N LEU A 208 -4.52 4.78 -11.34
CA LEU A 208 -4.67 6.24 -11.27
C LEU A 208 -4.89 6.84 -12.66
N THR A 209 -5.91 6.39 -13.40
CA THR A 209 -6.37 7.14 -14.58
C THR A 209 -7.86 6.94 -14.79
N LYS A 210 -8.56 8.08 -14.65
CA LYS A 210 -9.99 8.36 -14.78
C LYS A 210 -10.83 8.03 -13.55
#